data_AF-A0A0P1E8W1-F1
#
_entry.id   AF-A0A0P1E8W1-F1
#
_cell.length_a   1.000
_cell.length_b   1.000
_cell.length_c   1.000
_cell.angle_alpha   90.00
_cell.angle_beta   90.00
_cell.angle_gamma   90.00
#
_symmetry.space_group_name_H-M   'P 1'
#
loop_
_entity.id
_entity.type
_entity.pdbx_description
1 polymer ?
#
loop_
_entity_poly.entity_id
_entity_poly.type
_entity_poly.pdbx_seq_one_letter_code
_entity_poly.pdbx_strand_id
1 'polypeptide(L)'
;MGALRFIGFALIVGLVVAGLDYFQQDKRTDDTVSLSGYVETISARFDQSQKEREVKQAARERQKLWDAGAKAFLPSPPEGWAQYALIEPDAKAVSRVLSEFGPVPLISSISGPAELLQLNAAGKDGALRKLDETGTVYAKEGELIWLDITLKPQAARNTLAGLALSAQDAFLDGMKAEQGYAVIDGVAFIETTGNLLDDTKKTNHRTFTGRIGFDQEVVIRLHADASDATIREFLGLVDYAGLNALLPHPALVVGNGIEVPLIRQPEIADEMHDLYETMQIAQLRLGQEKLENLDAAALVANTLSSSGFNSEGVMDITNGEVFENQELSQLSYIRTQNLLLASALSEVETEVAGTGGIGGFIKGLMGKVAHANANADEPEPQVAPSAEVKVRKGGLGKSSCATLGSSKRCSVGGN
;
A
#
# COMPACT_ATOMS: atom_id res chain seq x y z
N MET A 1 42.05 46.21 3.15
CA MET A 1 41.64 46.50 1.76
C MET A 1 41.13 45.27 0.96
N GLY A 2 41.03 44.07 1.54
CA GLY A 2 40.60 42.85 0.81
C GLY A 2 39.11 42.48 0.92
N ALA A 3 38.51 42.59 2.10
CA ALA A 3 37.13 42.14 2.33
C ALA A 3 36.06 42.96 1.56
N LEU A 4 36.23 44.28 1.45
CA LEU A 4 35.35 45.16 0.69
C LEU A 4 35.34 44.86 -0.82
N ARG A 5 36.48 44.40 -1.37
CA ARG A 5 36.59 44.01 -2.79
C ARG A 5 35.93 42.65 -3.05
N PHE A 6 36.03 41.71 -2.10
CA PHE A 6 35.35 40.42 -2.18
C PHE A 6 33.83 40.54 -2.08
N ILE A 7 33.32 41.37 -1.16
CA ILE A 7 31.88 41.64 -1.03
C ILE A 7 31.35 42.35 -2.29
N GLY A 8 32.10 43.34 -2.80
CA GLY A 8 31.76 44.01 -4.06
C GLY A 8 31.72 43.07 -5.26
N PHE A 9 32.69 42.14 -5.35
CA PHE A 9 32.72 41.13 -6.42
C PHE A 9 31.56 40.13 -6.31
N ALA A 10 31.24 39.63 -5.11
CA ALA A 10 30.12 38.71 -4.90
C ALA A 10 28.76 39.35 -5.25
N LEU A 11 28.58 40.64 -4.94
CA LEU A 11 27.39 41.41 -5.33
C LEU A 11 27.27 41.57 -6.84
N ILE A 12 28.37 41.86 -7.54
CA ILE A 12 28.40 41.98 -8.99
C ILE A 12 28.09 40.63 -9.65
N VAL A 13 28.67 39.54 -9.16
CA VAL A 13 28.39 38.19 -9.68
C VAL A 13 26.92 37.82 -9.43
N GLY A 14 26.37 38.11 -8.25
CA GLY A 14 24.96 37.88 -7.95
C GLY A 14 24.02 38.68 -8.87
N LEU A 15 24.34 39.95 -9.15
CA LEU A 15 23.60 40.80 -10.09
C LEU A 15 23.67 40.29 -11.54
N VAL A 16 24.84 39.80 -11.96
CA VAL A 16 25.01 39.25 -13.32
C VAL A 16 24.24 37.94 -13.50
N VAL A 17 24.26 37.06 -12.49
CA VAL A 17 23.50 35.80 -12.53
C VAL A 17 21.98 36.07 -12.49
N ALA A 18 21.53 36.98 -11.63
CA ALA A 18 20.11 37.37 -11.57
C ALA A 18 19.65 38.05 -12.87
N GLY A 19 20.49 38.91 -13.47
CA GLY A 19 20.21 39.56 -14.75
C GLY A 19 20.14 38.57 -15.92
N LEU A 20 21.01 37.55 -15.94
CA LEU A 20 20.99 36.48 -16.94
C LEU A 20 19.76 35.58 -16.81
N ASP A 21 19.34 35.25 -15.59
CA ASP A 21 18.15 34.44 -15.32
C ASP A 21 16.85 35.21 -15.66
N TYR A 22 16.77 36.49 -15.30
CA TYR A 22 15.68 37.39 -15.69
C TYR A 22 15.55 37.48 -17.21
N PHE A 23 16.66 37.72 -17.93
CA PHE A 23 16.67 37.83 -19.40
C PHE A 23 16.26 36.52 -20.11
N GLN A 24 16.54 35.36 -19.51
CA GLN A 24 16.11 34.07 -20.06
C GLN A 24 14.63 33.79 -19.80
N GLN A 25 14.07 34.25 -18.68
CA GLN A 25 12.64 34.13 -18.37
C GLN A 25 11.80 35.09 -19.20
N ASP A 26 12.24 36.35 -19.35
CA ASP A 26 11.60 37.37 -20.18
C ASP A 26 11.51 36.96 -21.67
N LYS A 27 12.44 36.14 -22.15
CA LYS A 27 12.41 35.56 -23.50
C LYS A 27 11.47 34.36 -23.67
N ARG A 28 10.99 33.75 -22.59
CA ARG A 28 10.15 32.53 -22.63
C ARG A 28 8.66 32.83 -22.47
N THR A 29 8.29 34.03 -22.06
CA THR A 29 6.91 34.53 -21.96
C THR A 29 6.73 35.71 -22.91
N ASP A 30 5.63 35.75 -23.68
CA ASP A 30 5.34 36.82 -24.65
C ASP A 30 5.04 38.19 -23.99
N ASP A 31 5.02 38.27 -22.66
CA ASP A 31 4.79 39.47 -21.87
C ASP A 31 5.99 39.77 -20.94
N THR A 32 6.37 41.04 -20.83
CA THR A 32 7.52 41.48 -20.04
C THR A 32 7.30 41.22 -18.54
N VAL A 33 8.16 40.40 -17.94
CA VAL A 33 8.03 40.03 -16.51
C VAL A 33 8.37 41.25 -15.65
N SER A 34 7.40 41.77 -14.89
CA SER A 34 7.68 42.90 -13.97
C SER A 34 8.70 42.52 -12.89
N LEU A 35 9.51 43.48 -12.44
CA LEU A 35 10.56 43.28 -11.44
C LEU A 35 10.01 42.75 -10.09
N SER A 36 8.76 43.07 -9.77
CA SER A 36 8.02 42.49 -8.63
C SER A 36 7.69 41.01 -8.85
N GLY A 37 7.28 40.62 -10.07
CA GLY A 37 7.02 39.22 -10.42
C GLY A 37 8.28 38.35 -10.37
N TYR A 38 9.46 38.90 -10.67
CA TYR A 38 10.74 38.17 -10.54
C TYR A 38 11.15 37.93 -9.08
N VAL A 39 10.89 38.87 -8.17
CA VAL A 39 11.16 38.66 -6.74
C VAL A 39 10.23 37.59 -6.16
N GLU A 40 8.97 37.56 -6.62
CA GLU A 40 8.00 36.52 -6.27
C GLU A 40 8.40 35.13 -6.77
N THR A 41 9.03 35.00 -7.95
CA THR A 41 9.53 33.69 -8.42
C THR A 41 10.74 33.20 -7.62
N ILE A 42 11.60 34.09 -7.13
CA ILE A 42 12.70 33.72 -6.23
C ILE A 42 12.16 33.24 -4.88
N SER A 43 11.23 33.98 -4.25
CA SER A 43 10.60 33.53 -3.00
C SER A 43 9.85 32.21 -3.20
N ALA A 44 9.12 32.05 -4.30
CA ALA A 44 8.43 30.81 -4.62
C ALA A 44 9.41 29.63 -4.79
N ARG A 45 10.58 29.82 -5.42
CA ARG A 45 11.63 28.80 -5.54
C ARG A 45 12.28 28.48 -4.18
N PHE A 46 12.47 29.47 -3.32
CA PHE A 46 12.98 29.25 -1.97
C PHE A 46 11.97 28.50 -1.09
N ASP A 47 10.69 28.86 -1.17
CA ASP A 47 9.61 28.18 -0.46
C ASP A 47 9.40 26.76 -1.01
N GLN A 48 9.50 26.57 -2.33
CA GLN A 48 9.49 25.24 -2.94
C GLN A 48 10.70 24.41 -2.52
N SER A 49 11.90 25.00 -2.46
CA SER A 49 13.11 24.30 -2.00
C SER A 49 13.05 23.94 -0.52
N GLN A 50 12.47 24.80 0.33
CA GLN A 50 12.23 24.49 1.75
C GLN A 50 11.19 23.38 1.90
N LYS A 51 10.06 23.47 1.19
CA LYS A 51 9.04 22.41 1.15
C LYS A 51 9.61 21.09 0.65
N GLU A 52 10.44 21.09 -0.39
CA GLU A 52 11.12 19.88 -0.87
C GLU A 52 12.08 19.29 0.18
N ARG A 53 12.77 20.12 0.96
CA ARG A 53 13.64 19.65 2.05
C ARG A 53 12.82 19.05 3.17
N GLU A 54 11.72 19.69 3.56
CA GLU A 54 10.79 19.18 4.58
C GLU A 54 10.17 17.85 4.14
N VAL A 55 9.71 17.75 2.90
CA VAL A 55 9.19 16.51 2.31
C VAL A 55 10.26 15.41 2.31
N LYS A 56 11.50 15.73 1.92
CA LYS A 56 12.62 14.76 1.93
C LYS A 56 13.01 14.34 3.36
N GLN A 57 12.96 15.25 4.32
CA GLN A 57 13.22 14.94 5.73
C GLN A 57 12.13 14.05 6.30
N ALA A 58 10.86 14.40 6.09
CA ALA A 58 9.72 13.59 6.50
C ALA A 58 9.75 12.19 5.86
N ALA A 59 10.10 12.08 4.58
CA ALA A 59 10.26 10.78 3.91
C ALA A 59 11.40 9.95 4.52
N ARG A 60 12.53 10.57 4.89
CA ARG A 60 13.64 9.89 5.56
C ARG A 60 13.28 9.44 6.97
N GLU A 61 12.57 10.25 7.72
CA GLU A 61 12.10 9.91 9.06
C GLU A 61 11.09 8.75 9.01
N ARG A 62 10.15 8.80 8.07
CA ARG A 62 9.22 7.71 7.79
C ARG A 62 9.95 6.43 7.44
N GLN A 63 10.94 6.48 6.54
CA GLN A 63 11.72 5.30 6.18
C GLN A 63 12.47 4.73 7.38
N LYS A 64 13.06 5.57 8.24
CA LYS A 64 13.71 5.09 9.47
C LYS A 64 12.73 4.37 10.41
N LEU A 65 11.50 4.88 10.54
CA LEU A 65 10.47 4.24 11.35
C LEU A 65 9.98 2.94 10.70
N TRP A 66 9.88 2.91 9.38
CA TRP A 66 9.59 1.70 8.61
C TRP A 66 10.66 0.62 8.84
N ASP A 67 11.93 0.99 8.72
CA ASP A 67 13.07 0.09 8.91
C ASP A 67 13.21 -0.40 10.35
N ALA A 68 12.74 0.39 11.33
CA ALA A 68 12.69 -0.02 12.74
C ALA A 68 11.63 -1.11 13.01
N GLY A 69 10.68 -1.30 12.07
CA GLY A 69 9.66 -2.33 12.14
C GLY A 69 8.42 -1.95 12.95
N ALA A 70 7.36 -2.74 12.81
CA ALA A 70 6.06 -2.43 13.40
C ALA A 70 5.85 -2.98 14.83
N LYS A 71 6.81 -3.72 15.40
CA LYS A 71 6.68 -4.30 16.75
C LYS A 71 6.41 -3.25 17.83
N ALA A 72 6.93 -2.03 17.66
CA ALA A 72 6.74 -0.92 18.59
C ALA A 72 5.28 -0.42 18.67
N PHE A 73 4.45 -0.74 17.68
CA PHE A 73 3.04 -0.37 17.63
C PHE A 73 2.11 -1.47 18.17
N LEU A 74 2.68 -2.60 18.62
CA LEU A 74 1.93 -3.62 19.33
C LEU A 74 1.48 -3.08 20.70
N PRO A 75 0.26 -3.42 21.13
CA PRO A 75 -0.28 -2.92 22.38
C PRO A 75 0.51 -3.45 23.58
N SER A 76 0.57 -2.65 24.64
CA SER A 76 0.99 -3.17 25.94
C SER A 76 -0.06 -4.17 26.46
N PRO A 77 0.33 -5.20 27.24
CA PRO A 77 -0.61 -6.16 27.76
C PRO A 77 -1.68 -5.48 28.62
N PRO A 78 -2.98 -5.74 28.37
CA PRO A 78 -4.05 -5.25 29.24
C PRO A 78 -3.97 -5.82 30.65
N GLU A 79 -4.75 -5.27 31.58
CA GLU A 79 -4.73 -5.73 32.97
C GLU A 79 -5.06 -7.25 33.07
N GLY A 80 -4.17 -7.98 33.74
CA GLY A 80 -4.29 -9.44 33.90
C GLY A 80 -3.77 -10.27 32.73
N TRP A 81 -3.23 -9.64 31.67
CA TRP A 81 -2.56 -10.35 30.57
C TRP A 81 -1.05 -10.38 30.78
N ALA A 82 -0.45 -11.51 30.42
CA ALA A 82 0.99 -11.65 30.31
C ALA A 82 1.40 -11.57 28.83
N GLN A 83 2.56 -10.96 28.57
CA GLN A 83 3.15 -10.80 27.24
C GLN A 83 4.41 -11.67 27.12
N TYR A 84 4.59 -12.32 25.98
CA TYR A 84 5.74 -13.19 25.69
C TYR A 84 6.29 -12.96 24.28
N ALA A 85 7.61 -13.00 24.15
CA ALA A 85 8.26 -13.07 22.85
C ALA A 85 8.09 -14.46 22.24
N LEU A 86 7.96 -14.55 20.92
CA LEU A 86 7.75 -15.83 20.24
C LEU A 86 9.01 -16.72 20.27
N ILE A 87 10.17 -16.12 20.53
CA ILE A 87 11.45 -16.80 20.75
C ILE A 87 11.66 -17.34 22.17
N GLU A 88 10.65 -17.29 23.05
CA GLU A 88 10.68 -17.87 24.39
C GLU A 88 9.98 -19.24 24.41
N PRO A 89 10.57 -20.31 23.86
CA PRO A 89 9.87 -21.59 23.63
C PRO A 89 9.44 -22.28 24.92
N ASP A 90 10.08 -21.95 26.05
CA ASP A 90 9.79 -22.53 27.37
C ASP A 90 8.49 -21.98 27.98
N ALA A 91 7.98 -20.85 27.48
CA ALA A 91 6.69 -20.32 27.89
C ALA A 91 5.56 -21.18 27.29
N LYS A 92 4.74 -21.78 28.16
CA LYS A 92 3.61 -22.65 27.76
C LYS A 92 2.69 -21.97 26.73
N ALA A 93 2.47 -20.67 26.85
CA ALA A 93 1.68 -19.88 25.90
C ALA A 93 2.32 -19.87 24.50
N VAL A 94 3.63 -19.66 24.42
CA VAL A 94 4.39 -19.65 23.16
C VAL A 94 4.38 -21.03 22.53
N SER A 95 4.64 -22.09 23.30
CA SER A 95 4.58 -23.46 22.76
C SER A 95 3.21 -23.76 22.15
N ARG A 96 2.14 -23.29 22.81
CA ARG A 96 0.76 -23.45 22.33
C ARG A 96 0.51 -22.69 21.02
N VAL A 97 0.95 -21.43 20.90
CA VAL A 97 0.88 -20.67 19.64
C VAL A 97 1.60 -21.41 18.51
N LEU A 98 2.84 -21.85 18.75
CA LEU A 98 3.63 -22.54 17.72
C LEU A 98 3.01 -23.86 17.26
N SER A 99 2.35 -24.59 18.16
CA SER A 99 1.74 -25.89 17.84
C SER A 99 0.30 -25.79 17.31
N GLU A 100 -0.52 -24.88 17.86
CA GLU A 100 -1.96 -24.79 17.56
C GLU A 100 -2.28 -23.75 16.50
N PHE A 101 -1.59 -22.59 16.51
CA PHE A 101 -1.83 -21.52 15.54
C PHE A 101 -0.97 -21.72 14.29
N GLY A 102 0.24 -22.28 14.45
CA GLY A 102 1.14 -22.57 13.34
C GLY A 102 1.51 -21.33 12.52
N PRO A 103 1.99 -20.23 13.16
CA PRO A 103 2.21 -18.97 12.49
C PRO A 103 3.23 -19.09 11.36
N VAL A 104 2.96 -18.41 10.24
CA VAL A 104 3.85 -18.35 9.07
C VAL A 104 4.11 -16.89 8.70
N PRO A 105 5.38 -16.50 8.41
CA PRO A 105 5.67 -15.16 7.92
C PRO A 105 4.88 -14.85 6.65
N LEU A 106 4.43 -13.61 6.50
CA LEU A 106 3.84 -13.18 5.23
C LEU A 106 4.89 -13.18 4.14
N ILE A 107 4.66 -13.96 3.08
CA ILE A 107 5.58 -14.04 1.94
C ILE A 107 5.73 -12.66 1.28
N SER A 108 4.64 -11.90 1.19
CA SER A 108 4.62 -10.55 0.63
C SER A 108 5.38 -9.51 1.46
N SER A 109 5.75 -9.82 2.71
CA SER A 109 6.60 -8.96 3.55
C SER A 109 8.09 -9.08 3.27
N ILE A 110 8.48 -10.00 2.39
CA ILE A 110 9.88 -10.29 2.13
C ILE A 110 10.42 -9.25 1.15
N SER A 111 11.40 -8.49 1.61
CA SER A 111 11.89 -7.26 0.97
C SER A 111 12.62 -7.51 -0.34
N GLY A 112 13.07 -8.75 -0.57
CA GLY A 112 13.76 -9.13 -1.79
C GLY A 112 14.30 -10.56 -1.79
N PRO A 113 14.94 -10.98 -2.90
CA PRO A 113 15.47 -12.33 -3.07
C PRO A 113 16.59 -12.68 -2.09
N ALA A 114 17.37 -11.70 -1.62
CA ALA A 114 18.39 -11.93 -0.60
C ALA A 114 17.78 -12.36 0.74
N GLU A 115 16.71 -11.70 1.17
CA GLU A 115 15.97 -12.06 2.39
C GLU A 115 15.28 -13.43 2.22
N LEU A 116 14.69 -13.71 1.06
CA LEU A 116 14.15 -15.04 0.72
C LEU A 116 15.22 -16.13 0.86
N LEU A 117 16.41 -15.92 0.32
CA LEU A 117 17.52 -16.88 0.39
C LEU A 117 17.99 -17.08 1.83
N GLN A 118 18.09 -16.01 2.62
CA GLN A 118 18.44 -16.08 4.04
C GLN A 118 17.41 -16.86 4.84
N LEU A 119 16.11 -16.60 4.63
CA LEU A 119 15.03 -17.33 5.29
C LEU A 119 15.04 -18.81 4.92
N ASN A 120 15.24 -19.13 3.63
CA ASN A 120 15.37 -20.52 3.18
C ASN A 120 16.60 -21.23 3.78
N ALA A 121 17.74 -20.53 3.87
CA ALA A 121 18.96 -21.09 4.46
C ALA A 121 18.86 -21.29 5.97
N ALA A 122 18.21 -20.35 6.67
CA ALA A 122 18.01 -20.40 8.12
C ALA A 122 16.85 -21.33 8.53
N GLY A 123 15.99 -21.73 7.59
CA GLY A 123 14.89 -22.66 7.82
C GLY A 123 13.92 -22.17 8.90
N LYS A 124 13.54 -23.08 9.82
CA LYS A 124 12.55 -22.80 10.87
C LYS A 124 12.99 -21.69 11.82
N ASP A 125 14.27 -21.61 12.17
CA ASP A 125 14.78 -20.60 13.10
C ASP A 125 14.76 -19.19 12.47
N GLY A 126 14.99 -19.11 11.16
CA GLY A 126 14.85 -17.86 10.40
C GLY A 126 13.40 -17.37 10.37
N ALA A 127 12.47 -18.29 10.09
CA ALA A 127 11.04 -17.99 10.11
C ALA A 127 10.56 -17.54 11.51
N LEU A 128 11.01 -18.22 12.58
CA LEU A 128 10.66 -17.86 13.94
C LEU A 128 11.19 -16.48 14.33
N ARG A 129 12.42 -16.14 13.95
CA ARG A 129 12.99 -14.81 14.19
C ARG A 129 12.18 -13.73 13.48
N LYS A 130 11.80 -13.95 12.22
CA LYS A 130 10.98 -12.99 11.46
C LYS A 130 9.61 -12.78 12.10
N LEU A 131 8.99 -13.85 12.59
CA LEU A 131 7.72 -13.76 13.31
C LEU A 131 7.85 -13.06 14.66
N ASP A 132 8.98 -13.21 15.35
CA ASP A 132 9.24 -12.47 16.58
C ASP A 132 9.49 -10.98 16.32
N GLU A 133 10.10 -10.61 15.20
CA GLU A 133 10.27 -9.20 14.81
C GLU A 133 8.94 -8.49 14.56
N THR A 134 7.87 -9.20 14.22
CA THR A 134 6.57 -8.60 13.89
C THR A 134 5.47 -8.90 14.89
N GLY A 135 5.63 -9.94 15.72
CA GLY A 135 4.56 -10.47 16.54
C GLY A 135 4.85 -10.56 18.02
N THR A 136 3.78 -10.69 18.80
CA THR A 136 3.86 -10.90 20.25
C THR A 136 2.70 -11.76 20.74
N VAL A 137 2.97 -12.60 21.74
CA VAL A 137 1.99 -13.51 22.34
C VAL A 137 1.44 -12.88 23.62
N TYR A 138 0.12 -12.93 23.78
CA TYR A 138 -0.59 -12.50 24.98
C TYR A 138 -1.39 -13.68 25.55
N ALA A 139 -1.34 -13.89 26.86
CA ALA A 139 -2.09 -14.96 27.50
C ALA A 139 -2.74 -14.52 28.81
N LYS A 140 -3.96 -15.01 29.05
CA LYS A 140 -4.73 -14.83 30.29
C LYS A 140 -5.65 -16.03 30.50
N GLU A 141 -5.55 -16.70 31.65
CA GLU A 141 -6.43 -17.81 32.11
C GLU A 141 -7.34 -18.48 31.06
N GLY A 142 -6.75 -19.26 30.15
CA GLY A 142 -7.48 -20.03 29.15
C GLY A 142 -7.62 -19.34 27.78
N GLU A 143 -7.46 -18.02 27.72
CA GLU A 143 -7.40 -17.24 26.48
C GLU A 143 -5.94 -17.07 26.01
N LEU A 144 -5.76 -17.09 24.69
CA LEU A 144 -4.48 -16.95 24.03
C LEU A 144 -4.63 -16.12 22.75
N ILE A 145 -3.76 -15.12 22.60
CA ILE A 145 -3.73 -14.24 21.43
C ILE A 145 -2.29 -14.18 20.93
N TRP A 146 -2.12 -14.29 19.61
CA TRP A 146 -0.90 -13.90 18.93
C TRP A 146 -1.27 -12.81 17.94
N LEU A 147 -0.70 -11.62 18.15
CA LEU A 147 -0.90 -10.46 17.29
C LEU A 147 0.41 -10.17 16.58
N ASP A 148 0.38 -10.12 15.26
CA ASP A 148 1.47 -9.67 14.43
C ASP A 148 1.09 -8.45 13.59
N ILE A 149 2.06 -7.53 13.46
CA ILE A 149 1.97 -6.40 12.57
C ILE A 149 3.16 -6.47 11.64
N THR A 150 2.87 -6.65 10.37
CA THR A 150 3.86 -6.84 9.33
C THR A 150 3.81 -5.68 8.34
N LEU A 151 4.96 -5.08 8.07
CA LEU A 151 5.12 -4.04 7.07
C LEU A 151 5.39 -4.69 5.72
N LYS A 152 4.46 -4.54 4.77
CA LYS A 152 4.59 -5.05 3.41
C LYS A 152 5.16 -3.94 2.52
N PRO A 153 6.40 -4.07 2.02
CA PRO A 153 6.98 -3.08 1.14
C PRO A 153 6.22 -3.03 -0.18
N GLN A 154 6.38 -1.92 -0.89
CA GLN A 154 5.83 -1.78 -2.24
C GLN A 154 6.31 -2.95 -3.12
N ALA A 155 5.40 -3.60 -3.83
CA ALA A 155 5.74 -4.77 -4.62
C ALA A 155 6.69 -4.42 -5.78
N ALA A 156 7.79 -5.17 -5.90
CA ALA A 156 8.78 -5.05 -6.99
C ALA A 156 8.27 -5.65 -8.31
N ARG A 157 7.15 -5.13 -8.83
CA ARG A 157 6.41 -5.67 -9.99
C ARG A 157 7.12 -5.49 -11.32
N ASN A 158 8.17 -4.68 -11.36
CA ASN A 158 9.10 -4.59 -12.48
C ASN A 158 10.12 -5.74 -12.51
N THR A 159 10.03 -6.70 -11.59
CA THR A 159 10.88 -7.89 -11.54
C THR A 159 10.06 -9.16 -11.69
N LEU A 160 10.63 -10.18 -12.32
CA LEU A 160 9.98 -11.51 -12.43
C LEU A 160 9.72 -12.14 -11.06
N ALA A 161 10.63 -11.95 -10.11
CA ALA A 161 10.48 -12.47 -8.75
C ALA A 161 9.30 -11.79 -8.03
N GLY A 162 9.20 -10.46 -8.08
CA GLY A 162 8.08 -9.73 -7.47
C GLY A 162 6.73 -10.10 -8.09
N LEU A 163 6.68 -10.30 -9.41
CA LEU A 163 5.47 -10.78 -10.08
C LEU A 163 5.08 -12.20 -9.63
N ALA A 164 6.04 -13.12 -9.58
CA ALA A 164 5.80 -14.49 -9.14
C ALA A 164 5.31 -14.54 -7.67
N LEU A 165 5.93 -13.76 -6.78
CA LEU A 165 5.50 -13.65 -5.38
C LEU A 165 4.10 -13.06 -5.26
N SER A 166 3.78 -12.01 -6.04
CA SER A 166 2.44 -11.41 -6.05
C SER A 166 1.36 -12.37 -6.54
N ALA A 167 1.67 -13.20 -7.55
CA ALA A 167 0.76 -14.21 -8.06
C ALA A 167 0.56 -15.35 -7.06
N GLN A 168 1.62 -15.75 -6.34
CA GLN A 168 1.53 -16.74 -5.27
C GLN A 168 0.67 -16.22 -4.10
N ASP A 169 0.88 -14.98 -3.66
CA ASP A 169 0.11 -14.34 -2.58
C ASP A 169 -1.38 -14.27 -2.95
N ALA A 170 -1.69 -13.80 -4.15
CA ALA A 170 -3.06 -13.73 -4.66
C ALA A 170 -3.72 -15.12 -4.79
N PHE A 171 -2.96 -16.14 -5.17
CA PHE A 171 -3.45 -17.52 -5.22
C PHE A 171 -3.76 -18.05 -3.81
N LEU A 172 -2.87 -17.81 -2.84
CA LEU A 172 -3.06 -18.22 -1.45
C LEU A 172 -4.25 -17.51 -0.80
N ASP A 173 -4.41 -16.22 -1.05
CA ASP A 173 -5.55 -15.43 -0.56
C ASP A 173 -6.86 -15.93 -1.18
N GLY A 174 -6.91 -16.19 -2.49
CA GLY A 174 -8.10 -16.71 -3.17
C GLY A 174 -8.54 -18.13 -2.77
N MET A 175 -7.77 -18.82 -1.92
CA MET A 175 -8.16 -20.12 -1.34
C MET A 175 -8.77 -20.02 0.05
N LYS A 176 -8.79 -18.82 0.65
CA LYS A 176 -9.38 -18.59 1.97
C LYS A 176 -10.87 -18.34 1.83
N ALA A 177 -11.64 -18.86 2.77
CA ALA A 177 -13.01 -18.44 2.99
C ALA A 177 -12.99 -17.36 4.06
N GLU A 178 -13.49 -16.18 3.74
CA GLU A 178 -13.34 -14.98 4.55
C GLU A 178 -14.69 -14.32 4.81
N GLN A 179 -14.82 -13.64 5.95
CA GLN A 179 -16.02 -12.89 6.32
C GLN A 179 -15.64 -11.65 7.14
N GLY A 180 -16.34 -10.56 6.91
CA GLY A 180 -16.23 -9.31 7.65
C GLY A 180 -16.52 -9.50 9.13
N TYR A 181 -15.62 -8.98 9.98
CA TYR A 181 -15.73 -9.13 11.43
C TYR A 181 -15.98 -7.80 12.13
N ALA A 182 -15.10 -6.82 11.90
CA ALA A 182 -15.11 -5.56 12.63
C ALA A 182 -14.51 -4.43 11.80
N VAL A 183 -14.93 -3.19 12.10
CA VAL A 183 -14.22 -1.99 11.66
C VAL A 183 -13.76 -1.25 12.90
N ILE A 184 -12.45 -1.19 13.11
CA ILE A 184 -11.82 -0.56 14.28
C ILE A 184 -10.98 0.61 13.79
N ASP A 185 -11.38 1.82 14.16
CA ASP A 185 -10.72 3.07 13.79
C ASP A 185 -10.36 3.18 12.30
N GLY A 186 -11.33 2.85 11.45
CA GLY A 186 -11.20 2.90 9.99
C GLY A 186 -10.47 1.70 9.36
N VAL A 187 -10.02 0.71 10.15
CA VAL A 187 -9.43 -0.53 9.65
C VAL A 187 -10.49 -1.64 9.64
N ALA A 188 -10.74 -2.22 8.47
CA ALA A 188 -11.58 -3.40 8.32
C ALA A 188 -10.79 -4.66 8.70
N PHE A 189 -11.37 -5.47 9.58
CA PHE A 189 -10.88 -6.77 10.00
C PHE A 189 -11.76 -7.86 9.43
N ILE A 190 -11.11 -8.82 8.79
CA ILE A 190 -11.73 -9.95 8.12
C ILE A 190 -11.32 -11.23 8.84
N GLU A 191 -12.30 -12.05 9.18
CA GLU A 191 -12.10 -13.37 9.76
C GLU A 191 -11.92 -14.41 8.66
N THR A 192 -10.82 -15.16 8.73
CA THR A 192 -10.65 -16.38 7.92
C THR A 192 -11.46 -17.50 8.57
N THR A 193 -12.59 -17.84 7.96
CA THR A 193 -13.53 -18.87 8.43
C THR A 193 -13.21 -20.27 7.88
N GLY A 194 -12.37 -20.36 6.85
CA GLY A 194 -11.92 -21.62 6.28
C GLY A 194 -10.77 -21.45 5.30
N ASN A 195 -10.16 -22.58 4.92
CA ASN A 195 -9.16 -22.65 3.87
C ASN A 195 -9.43 -23.89 3.02
N LEU A 196 -9.58 -23.71 1.70
CA LEU A 196 -9.85 -24.79 0.76
C LEU A 196 -8.71 -25.83 0.69
N LEU A 197 -7.50 -25.49 1.13
CA LEU A 197 -6.36 -26.40 1.20
C LEU A 197 -6.32 -27.25 2.48
N ASP A 198 -7.05 -26.88 3.53
CA ASP A 198 -6.94 -27.45 4.87
C ASP A 198 -8.26 -28.09 5.31
N ASP A 199 -8.77 -29.02 4.51
CA ASP A 199 -10.08 -29.70 4.69
C ASP A 199 -10.14 -30.65 5.91
N THR A 200 -9.13 -30.67 6.79
CA THR A 200 -8.98 -31.73 7.82
C THR A 200 -8.67 -31.27 9.24
N LYS A 201 -8.51 -29.97 9.52
CA LYS A 201 -8.33 -29.48 10.90
C LYS A 201 -9.32 -28.38 11.23
N LYS A 202 -10.33 -28.70 12.04
CA LYS A 202 -11.01 -27.69 12.85
C LYS A 202 -9.97 -27.08 13.77
N THR A 203 -9.49 -25.89 13.43
CA THR A 203 -8.66 -25.10 14.32
C THR A 203 -9.56 -24.55 15.41
N ASN A 204 -9.16 -24.69 16.68
CA ASN A 204 -9.89 -24.10 17.81
C ASN A 204 -9.60 -22.59 17.97
N HIS A 205 -8.86 -22.00 17.04
CA HIS A 205 -8.51 -20.59 17.03
C HIS A 205 -9.08 -19.92 15.78
N ARG A 206 -9.35 -18.62 15.91
CA ARG A 206 -9.85 -17.73 14.86
C ARG A 206 -8.72 -16.85 14.38
N THR A 207 -8.73 -16.51 13.10
CA THR A 207 -7.71 -15.66 12.48
C THR A 207 -8.37 -14.45 11.87
N PHE A 208 -7.87 -13.26 12.20
CA PHE A 208 -8.36 -11.99 11.70
C PHE A 208 -7.24 -11.24 11.00
N THR A 209 -7.54 -10.65 9.84
CA THR A 209 -6.60 -9.82 9.08
C THR A 209 -7.18 -8.44 8.87
N GLY A 210 -6.41 -7.40 9.23
CA GLY A 210 -6.68 -6.01 8.89
C GLY A 210 -5.55 -5.42 8.05
N ARG A 211 -5.88 -4.51 7.15
CA ARG A 211 -4.92 -3.89 6.23
C ARG A 211 -5.06 -2.36 6.24
N ILE A 212 -3.92 -1.67 6.19
CA ILE A 212 -3.82 -0.22 6.00
C ILE A 212 -2.93 0.02 4.79
N GLY A 213 -3.42 0.76 3.79
CA GLY A 213 -2.71 0.93 2.51
C GLY A 213 -3.13 -0.10 1.46
N PHE A 214 -2.40 -0.16 0.34
CA PHE A 214 -2.80 -1.02 -0.80
C PHE A 214 -1.64 -1.59 -1.65
N ASP A 215 -0.53 -0.87 -1.84
CA ASP A 215 0.67 -1.43 -2.51
C ASP A 215 1.81 -1.57 -1.51
N GLN A 216 2.13 -0.46 -0.83
CA GLN A 216 2.80 -0.49 0.46
C GLN A 216 1.73 -0.56 1.56
N GLU A 217 1.80 -1.57 2.41
CA GLU A 217 0.74 -1.88 3.38
C GLU A 217 1.30 -2.12 4.79
N VAL A 218 0.47 -1.84 5.78
CA VAL A 218 0.56 -2.44 7.11
C VAL A 218 -0.47 -3.56 7.17
N VAL A 219 -0.03 -4.78 7.44
CA VAL A 219 -0.89 -5.95 7.60
C VAL A 219 -0.89 -6.34 9.07
N ILE A 220 -2.07 -6.38 9.67
CA ILE A 220 -2.29 -6.70 11.07
C ILE A 220 -2.97 -8.06 11.10
N ARG A 221 -2.35 -9.07 11.70
CA ARG A 221 -2.95 -10.40 11.85
C ARG A 221 -3.10 -10.75 13.31
N LEU A 222 -4.30 -11.14 13.70
CA LEU A 222 -4.61 -11.60 15.04
C LEU A 222 -5.08 -13.04 14.97
N HIS A 223 -4.35 -13.93 15.63
CA HIS A 223 -4.77 -15.30 15.87
C HIS A 223 -5.22 -15.39 17.33
N ALA A 224 -6.44 -15.83 17.58
CA ALA A 224 -7.00 -15.86 18.92
C ALA A 224 -7.81 -17.11 19.22
N ASP A 225 -7.59 -17.63 20.42
CA ASP A 225 -8.51 -18.48 21.17
C ASP A 225 -8.99 -17.64 22.36
N ALA A 226 -9.97 -16.77 22.12
CA ALA A 226 -10.48 -15.80 23.08
C ALA A 226 -11.91 -15.38 22.71
N SER A 227 -12.62 -14.74 23.65
CA SER A 227 -13.97 -14.22 23.40
C SER A 227 -13.98 -13.05 22.40
N ASP A 228 -15.13 -12.82 21.75
CA ASP A 228 -15.35 -11.66 20.86
C ASP A 228 -15.05 -10.32 21.51
N ALA A 229 -15.41 -10.18 22.80
CA ALA A 229 -15.14 -8.96 23.54
C ALA A 229 -13.63 -8.73 23.70
N THR A 230 -12.89 -9.79 24.06
CA THR A 230 -11.43 -9.75 24.19
C THR A 230 -10.77 -9.42 22.85
N ILE A 231 -11.21 -10.05 21.76
CA ILE A 231 -10.65 -9.81 20.42
C ILE A 231 -10.82 -8.32 20.04
N ARG A 232 -12.02 -7.77 20.22
CA ARG A 232 -12.31 -6.36 19.92
C ARG A 232 -11.52 -5.41 20.82
N GLU A 233 -11.35 -5.74 22.10
CA GLU A 233 -10.51 -4.97 23.02
C GLU A 233 -9.05 -4.92 22.52
N PHE A 234 -8.46 -6.07 22.19
CA PHE A 234 -7.08 -6.12 21.69
C PHE A 234 -6.89 -5.37 20.37
N LEU A 235 -7.82 -5.53 19.43
CA LEU A 235 -7.79 -4.77 18.19
C LEU A 235 -7.95 -3.26 18.47
N GLY A 236 -8.75 -2.86 19.45
CA GLY A 236 -8.92 -1.45 19.83
C GLY A 236 -7.69 -0.79 20.45
N LEU A 237 -6.71 -1.57 20.94
CA LEU A 237 -5.50 -1.06 21.59
C LEU A 237 -4.34 -0.79 20.62
N VAL A 238 -4.46 -1.19 19.36
CA VAL A 238 -3.42 -0.98 18.34
C VAL A 238 -3.32 0.51 17.98
N ASP A 239 -2.09 1.04 17.88
CA ASP A 239 -1.85 2.43 17.45
C ASP A 239 -1.99 2.58 15.93
N TYR A 240 -3.23 2.61 15.45
CA TYR A 240 -3.55 2.76 14.04
C TYR A 240 -3.07 4.09 13.45
N ALA A 241 -3.08 5.17 14.23
CA ALA A 241 -2.61 6.47 13.78
C ALA A 241 -1.10 6.45 13.51
N GLY A 242 -0.33 5.87 14.44
CA GLY A 242 1.10 5.67 14.29
C GLY A 242 1.45 4.78 13.10
N LEU A 243 0.75 3.65 12.94
CA LEU A 243 0.94 2.74 11.79
C LEU A 243 0.62 3.40 10.45
N ASN A 244 -0.49 4.14 10.38
CA ASN A 244 -0.90 4.84 9.17
C ASN A 244 0.09 5.95 8.77
N ALA A 245 0.74 6.59 9.75
CA ALA A 245 1.79 7.59 9.49
C ALA A 245 3.08 7.01 8.88
N LEU A 246 3.30 5.69 8.97
CA LEU A 246 4.42 5.01 8.33
C LEU A 246 4.26 4.91 6.81
N LEU A 247 3.04 5.09 6.28
CA LEU A 247 2.78 4.94 4.86
C LEU A 247 3.12 6.22 4.08
N PRO A 248 3.57 6.12 2.81
CA PRO A 248 3.78 7.28 1.96
C PRO A 248 2.51 8.09 1.75
N HIS A 249 1.38 7.39 1.60
CA HIS A 249 0.04 7.95 1.48
C HIS A 249 -0.83 7.36 2.60
N PRO A 250 -0.91 8.05 3.76
CA PRO A 250 -1.78 7.64 4.85
C PRO A 250 -3.26 7.63 4.42
N ALA A 251 -4.01 6.63 4.86
CA ALA A 251 -5.45 6.59 4.67
C ALA A 251 -6.12 7.68 5.53
N LEU A 252 -7.05 8.46 4.97
CA LEU A 252 -7.66 9.60 5.69
C LEU A 252 -8.60 9.17 6.82
N VAL A 253 -9.06 7.92 6.77
CA VAL A 253 -10.03 7.33 7.69
C VAL A 253 -9.36 6.61 8.87
N VAL A 254 -8.11 6.17 8.73
CA VAL A 254 -7.47 5.32 9.73
C VAL A 254 -6.82 6.16 10.84
N GLY A 255 -7.04 5.80 12.10
CA GLY A 255 -6.41 6.47 13.25
C GLY A 255 -7.08 7.80 13.64
N ASN A 256 -8.35 8.00 13.30
CA ASN A 256 -9.08 9.26 13.51
C ASN A 256 -10.25 9.12 14.51
N GLY A 257 -10.34 8.00 15.23
CA GLY A 257 -11.43 7.67 16.15
C GLY A 257 -12.74 7.36 15.43
N ILE A 258 -12.70 6.70 14.26
CA ILE A 258 -13.93 6.33 13.55
C ILE A 258 -14.66 5.23 14.32
N GLU A 259 -15.88 5.55 14.77
CA GLU A 259 -16.78 4.60 15.41
C GLU A 259 -17.89 4.16 14.44
N VAL A 260 -17.84 2.89 14.05
CA VAL A 260 -18.90 2.22 13.29
C VAL A 260 -19.78 1.42 14.26
N PRO A 261 -21.12 1.49 14.21
CA PRO A 261 -21.99 0.70 15.09
C PRO A 261 -21.74 -0.79 14.94
N LEU A 262 -21.62 -1.52 16.07
CA LEU A 262 -21.28 -2.94 16.12
C LEU A 262 -22.10 -3.81 15.15
N ILE A 263 -23.39 -3.50 14.96
CA ILE A 263 -24.28 -4.27 14.10
C ILE A 263 -23.96 -4.16 12.61
N ARG A 264 -23.34 -3.04 12.18
CA ARG A 264 -22.94 -2.80 10.78
C ARG A 264 -21.48 -3.09 10.50
N GLN A 265 -20.66 -3.28 11.54
CA GLN A 265 -19.24 -3.49 11.37
C GLN A 265 -18.87 -4.70 10.48
N PRO A 266 -19.55 -5.87 10.57
CA PRO A 266 -19.28 -6.99 9.69
C PRO A 266 -19.49 -6.64 8.21
N GLU A 267 -20.65 -6.06 7.88
CA GLU A 267 -21.02 -5.67 6.52
C GLU A 267 -20.05 -4.64 5.92
N ILE A 268 -19.71 -3.59 6.68
CA ILE A 268 -18.77 -2.56 6.20
C ILE A 268 -17.36 -3.13 6.06
N ALA A 269 -16.96 -4.06 6.94
CA ALA A 269 -15.68 -4.75 6.79
C ALA A 269 -15.64 -5.57 5.49
N ASP A 270 -16.71 -6.31 5.18
CA ASP A 270 -16.88 -7.03 3.90
C ASP A 270 -16.76 -6.08 2.70
N GLU A 271 -17.50 -4.97 2.69
CA GLU A 271 -17.45 -4.00 1.58
C GLU A 271 -16.05 -3.40 1.38
N MET A 272 -15.33 -3.10 2.47
CA MET A 272 -13.96 -2.61 2.40
C MET A 272 -12.96 -3.66 1.91
N HIS A 273 -13.21 -4.93 2.23
CA HIS A 273 -12.41 -6.05 1.75
C HIS A 273 -12.66 -6.34 0.28
N ASP A 274 -13.92 -6.37 -0.17
CA ASP A 274 -14.30 -6.52 -1.58
C ASP A 274 -13.68 -5.41 -2.45
N LEU A 275 -13.62 -4.18 -1.93
CA LEU A 275 -12.92 -3.08 -2.59
C LEU A 275 -11.42 -3.36 -2.73
N TYR A 276 -10.78 -3.86 -1.67
CA TYR A 276 -9.36 -4.22 -1.70
C TYR A 276 -9.09 -5.33 -2.72
N GLU A 277 -9.87 -6.42 -2.69
CA GLU A 277 -9.72 -7.53 -3.65
C GLU A 277 -9.93 -7.08 -5.10
N THR A 278 -10.97 -6.27 -5.34
CA THR A 278 -11.26 -5.73 -6.67
C THR A 278 -10.08 -4.92 -7.20
N MET A 279 -9.51 -4.07 -6.36
CA MET A 279 -8.35 -3.26 -6.71
C MET A 279 -7.11 -4.14 -6.95
N GLN A 280 -6.90 -5.17 -6.13
CA GLN A 280 -5.77 -6.10 -6.28
C GLN A 280 -5.86 -6.85 -7.61
N ILE A 281 -7.05 -7.36 -7.97
CA ILE A 281 -7.32 -8.01 -9.26
C ILE A 281 -7.09 -7.05 -10.42
N ALA A 282 -7.58 -5.81 -10.32
CA ALA A 282 -7.37 -4.79 -11.35
C ALA A 282 -5.88 -4.51 -11.57
N GLN A 283 -5.10 -4.38 -10.49
CA GLN A 283 -3.65 -4.22 -10.59
C GLN A 283 -2.94 -5.44 -11.18
N LEU A 284 -3.34 -6.66 -10.83
CA LEU A 284 -2.76 -7.88 -11.40
C LEU A 284 -3.00 -7.95 -12.92
N ARG A 285 -4.20 -7.59 -13.38
CA ARG A 285 -4.52 -7.51 -14.81
C ARG A 285 -3.68 -6.47 -15.54
N LEU A 286 -3.51 -5.28 -14.96
CA LEU A 286 -2.60 -4.26 -15.50
C LEU A 286 -1.15 -4.77 -15.58
N GLY A 287 -0.71 -5.56 -14.60
CA GLY A 287 0.60 -6.22 -14.64
C GLY A 287 0.72 -7.25 -15.76
N GLN A 288 -0.30 -8.07 -15.97
CA GLN A 288 -0.35 -9.06 -17.06
C GLN A 288 -0.36 -8.41 -18.44
N GLU A 289 -1.17 -7.38 -18.65
CA GLU A 289 -1.18 -6.61 -19.91
C GLU A 289 0.20 -5.99 -20.20
N LYS A 290 0.93 -5.53 -19.17
CA LYS A 290 2.31 -5.09 -19.35
C LYS A 290 3.21 -6.22 -19.82
N LEU A 291 3.13 -7.41 -19.21
CA LEU A 291 3.92 -8.57 -19.59
C LEU A 291 3.66 -9.01 -21.04
N GLU A 292 2.39 -9.03 -21.46
CA GLU A 292 2.00 -9.43 -22.81
C GLU A 292 2.47 -8.42 -23.88
N ASN A 293 2.62 -7.15 -23.50
CA ASN A 293 3.08 -6.08 -24.37
C ASN A 293 4.60 -5.81 -24.30
N LEU A 294 5.36 -6.55 -23.47
CA LEU A 294 6.81 -6.44 -23.43
C LEU A 294 7.44 -6.97 -24.72
N ASP A 295 8.33 -6.17 -25.32
CA ASP A 295 9.13 -6.62 -26.47
C ASP A 295 10.13 -7.68 -26.01
N ALA A 296 9.95 -8.91 -26.51
CA ALA A 296 10.85 -10.04 -26.24
C ALA A 296 12.32 -9.73 -26.62
N ALA A 297 12.56 -8.85 -27.60
CA ALA A 297 13.90 -8.42 -27.96
C ALA A 297 14.53 -7.49 -26.91
N ALA A 298 13.72 -6.60 -26.29
CA ALA A 298 14.16 -5.74 -25.20
C ALA A 298 14.47 -6.55 -23.93
N LEU A 299 13.66 -7.57 -23.63
CA LEU A 299 13.90 -8.50 -22.53
C LEU A 299 15.25 -9.21 -22.68
N VAL A 300 15.54 -9.75 -23.87
CA VAL A 300 16.82 -10.44 -24.16
C VAL A 300 18.00 -9.46 -24.13
N ALA A 301 17.84 -8.26 -24.70
CA ALA A 301 18.88 -7.23 -24.63
C ALA A 301 19.21 -6.82 -23.18
N ASN A 302 18.21 -6.76 -22.30
CA ASN A 302 18.39 -6.44 -20.88
C ASN A 302 18.98 -7.60 -20.06
N THR A 303 18.73 -8.87 -20.44
CA THR A 303 19.47 -10.00 -19.83
C THR A 303 20.97 -9.99 -20.16
N LEU A 304 21.34 -9.50 -21.34
CA LEU A 304 22.70 -9.57 -21.88
C LEU A 304 23.53 -8.32 -21.60
N SER A 305 22.88 -7.17 -21.38
CA SER A 305 23.52 -5.95 -20.91
C SER A 305 23.45 -5.90 -19.39
N SER A 306 24.60 -5.75 -18.73
CA SER A 306 24.70 -5.65 -17.26
C SER A 306 23.96 -4.44 -16.64
N SER A 307 23.27 -3.64 -17.46
CA SER A 307 22.34 -2.57 -17.09
C SER A 307 20.93 -3.04 -16.75
N GLY A 308 20.54 -4.27 -17.09
CA GLY A 308 19.20 -4.81 -16.80
C GLY A 308 19.02 -5.32 -15.37
N PHE A 309 20.00 -5.14 -14.49
CA PHE A 309 19.94 -5.57 -13.09
C PHE A 309 19.89 -4.36 -12.16
N ASN A 310 18.98 -4.35 -11.18
CA ASN A 310 18.94 -3.34 -10.13
C ASN A 310 20.16 -3.46 -9.19
N SER A 311 20.29 -2.55 -8.22
CA SER A 311 21.40 -2.54 -7.24
C SER A 311 21.55 -3.82 -6.41
N GLU A 312 20.55 -4.69 -6.44
CA GLU A 312 20.51 -5.98 -5.75
C GLU A 312 20.73 -7.18 -6.70
N GLY A 313 21.05 -6.93 -7.98
CA GLY A 313 21.30 -8.00 -8.96
C GLY A 313 20.02 -8.65 -9.48
N VAL A 314 18.87 -7.98 -9.41
CA VAL A 314 17.57 -8.48 -9.88
C VAL A 314 17.22 -7.88 -11.23
N MET A 315 16.77 -8.72 -12.16
CA MET A 315 16.44 -8.33 -13.53
C MET A 315 15.20 -7.41 -13.57
N ASP A 316 15.38 -6.19 -14.07
CA ASP A 316 14.29 -5.27 -14.44
C ASP A 316 13.79 -5.63 -15.84
N ILE A 317 12.54 -6.05 -15.93
CA ILE A 317 11.91 -6.44 -17.19
C ILE A 317 11.27 -5.25 -17.94
N THR A 318 11.26 -4.05 -17.35
CA THR A 318 10.55 -2.86 -17.87
C THR A 318 11.45 -1.77 -18.44
N ASN A 319 12.77 -1.96 -18.45
CA ASN A 319 13.75 -1.00 -18.99
C ASN A 319 13.63 0.42 -18.37
N GLY A 320 13.18 0.53 -17.12
CA GLY A 320 12.93 1.81 -16.46
C GLY A 320 11.77 2.66 -17.00
N GLU A 321 11.03 2.22 -18.05
CA GLU A 321 9.89 2.96 -18.63
C GLU A 321 8.56 2.60 -17.94
N VAL A 322 8.54 2.55 -16.61
CA VAL A 322 7.29 2.32 -15.87
C VAL A 322 6.56 3.65 -15.74
N PHE A 323 5.49 3.84 -16.51
CA PHE A 323 4.44 4.79 -16.13
C PHE A 323 3.93 4.41 -14.72
N GLU A 324 4.12 5.33 -13.77
CA GLU A 324 3.82 5.25 -12.33
C GLU A 324 2.32 5.19 -12.03
N ASN A 325 1.61 4.18 -12.55
CA ASN A 325 0.19 3.98 -12.21
C ASN A 325 -0.02 3.37 -10.81
N GLN A 326 1.05 2.98 -10.11
CA GLN A 326 0.96 2.43 -8.75
C GLN A 326 0.50 3.50 -7.75
N GLU A 327 1.07 4.69 -7.81
CA GLU A 327 0.69 5.81 -6.94
C GLU A 327 -0.77 6.22 -7.18
N LEU A 328 -1.18 6.31 -8.45
CA LEU A 328 -2.58 6.59 -8.81
C LEU A 328 -3.55 5.52 -8.29
N SER A 329 -3.18 4.24 -8.35
CA SER A 329 -4.02 3.16 -7.82
C SER A 329 -4.13 3.17 -6.30
N GLN A 330 -3.06 3.58 -5.60
CA GLN A 330 -3.09 3.74 -4.15
C GLN A 330 -3.97 4.94 -3.74
N LEU A 331 -3.84 6.07 -4.43
CA LEU A 331 -4.67 7.25 -4.19
C LEU A 331 -6.15 7.00 -4.50
N SER A 332 -6.45 6.26 -5.58
CA SER A 332 -7.83 5.90 -5.92
C SER A 332 -8.44 4.91 -4.92
N TYR A 333 -7.67 3.95 -4.43
CA TYR A 333 -8.10 3.07 -3.32
C TYR A 333 -8.44 3.89 -2.07
N ILE A 334 -7.51 4.73 -1.59
CA ILE A 334 -7.72 5.58 -0.40
C ILE A 334 -8.97 6.44 -0.57
N ARG A 335 -9.15 7.09 -1.73
CA ARG A 335 -10.33 7.91 -2.01
C ARG A 335 -11.63 7.10 -1.96
N THR A 336 -11.63 5.90 -2.55
CA THR A 336 -12.82 5.06 -2.62
C THR A 336 -13.19 4.48 -1.25
N GLN A 337 -12.18 4.03 -0.49
CA GLN A 337 -12.34 3.61 0.90
C GLN A 337 -12.95 4.73 1.76
N ASN A 338 -12.47 5.97 1.60
CA ASN A 338 -13.02 7.12 2.33
C ASN A 338 -14.49 7.38 1.97
N LEU A 339 -14.85 7.27 0.69
CA LEU A 339 -16.24 7.47 0.23
C LEU A 339 -17.16 6.39 0.77
N LEU A 340 -16.71 5.12 0.77
CA LEU A 340 -17.44 3.97 1.29
C LEU A 340 -17.72 4.11 2.79
N LEU A 341 -16.71 4.46 3.58
CA LEU A 341 -16.91 4.71 5.02
C LEU A 341 -17.80 5.92 5.28
N ALA A 342 -17.65 7.00 4.49
CA ALA A 342 -18.51 8.17 4.61
C ALA A 342 -19.97 7.86 4.30
N SER A 343 -20.25 7.04 3.26
CA SER A 343 -21.61 6.63 2.92
C SER A 343 -22.21 5.75 4.02
N ALA A 344 -21.45 4.74 4.49
CA ALA A 344 -21.91 3.85 5.54
C ALA A 344 -22.25 4.60 6.84
N LEU A 345 -21.43 5.59 7.23
CA LEU A 345 -21.70 6.45 8.40
C LEU A 345 -22.93 7.35 8.18
N SER A 346 -23.15 7.84 6.96
CA SER A 346 -24.32 8.67 6.65
C SER A 346 -25.63 7.90 6.67
N GLU A 347 -25.62 6.63 6.27
CA GLU A 347 -26.78 5.76 6.33
C GLU A 347 -27.18 5.44 7.78
N VAL A 348 -26.18 5.22 8.64
CA VAL A 348 -26.39 5.10 10.09
C VAL A 348 -27.06 6.36 10.64
N GLU A 349 -26.61 7.55 10.23
CA GLU A 349 -27.25 8.80 10.63
C GLU A 349 -28.70 8.89 10.17
N THR A 350 -29.03 8.45 8.95
CA THR A 350 -30.42 8.49 8.47
C THR A 350 -31.35 7.52 9.19
N GLU A 351 -30.84 6.39 9.68
CA GLU A 351 -31.59 5.44 10.52
C GLU A 351 -31.69 5.91 11.98
N VAL A 352 -30.64 6.57 12.48
CA VAL A 352 -30.53 7.05 13.86
C VAL A 352 -31.02 8.51 14.01
N ALA A 353 -31.42 9.19 12.94
CA ALA A 353 -32.00 10.55 12.97
C ALA A 353 -33.34 10.66 13.72
N GLY A 354 -33.85 9.56 14.30
CA GLY A 354 -34.85 9.60 15.37
C GLY A 354 -34.29 10.00 16.76
N THR A 355 -32.97 9.93 16.97
CA THR A 355 -32.26 10.18 18.24
C THR A 355 -30.84 10.69 17.95
N GLY A 356 -30.67 12.00 17.82
CA GLY A 356 -29.48 12.64 17.24
C GLY A 356 -28.14 12.47 17.96
N GLY A 357 -27.04 12.69 17.21
CA GLY A 357 -25.69 12.84 17.80
C GLY A 357 -24.46 12.86 16.88
N ILE A 358 -24.52 12.51 15.58
CA ILE A 358 -23.29 12.16 14.81
C ILE A 358 -22.84 13.26 13.79
N GLY A 359 -23.71 14.22 13.44
CA GLY A 359 -23.54 15.10 12.26
C GLY A 359 -22.30 16.04 12.20
N GLY A 360 -21.55 16.20 13.29
CA GLY A 360 -20.34 17.02 13.32
C GLY A 360 -19.13 16.36 12.66
N PHE A 361 -19.01 15.04 12.78
CA PHE A 361 -17.87 14.27 12.28
C PHE A 361 -17.94 14.04 10.77
N ILE A 362 -19.13 13.68 10.24
CA ILE A 362 -19.34 13.49 8.80
C ILE A 362 -19.04 14.78 8.03
N LYS A 363 -19.40 15.94 8.59
CA LYS A 363 -19.05 17.24 7.99
C LYS A 363 -17.53 17.47 7.92
N GLY A 364 -16.78 17.00 8.93
CA GLY A 364 -15.33 17.03 8.95
C GLY A 364 -14.69 16.05 7.95
N LEU A 365 -15.21 14.83 7.86
CA LEU A 365 -14.75 13.81 6.89
C LEU A 365 -15.04 14.24 5.45
N MET A 366 -16.26 14.70 5.16
CA MET A 366 -16.64 15.24 3.85
C MET A 366 -15.87 16.51 3.51
N GLY A 367 -15.55 17.36 4.50
CA GLY A 367 -14.66 18.50 4.32
C GLY A 367 -13.23 18.08 3.93
N LYS A 368 -12.68 17.04 4.58
CA LYS A 368 -11.37 16.45 4.23
C LYS A 368 -11.37 15.81 2.83
N VAL A 369 -12.44 15.10 2.45
CA VAL A 369 -12.59 14.50 1.10
C VAL A 369 -12.71 15.60 0.04
N ALA A 370 -13.48 16.66 0.29
CA ALA A 370 -13.58 17.79 -0.61
C ALA A 370 -12.26 18.55 -0.75
N HIS A 371 -11.50 18.73 0.33
CA HIS A 371 -10.15 19.33 0.27
C HIS A 371 -9.12 18.42 -0.40
N ALA A 372 -9.18 17.10 -0.22
CA ALA A 372 -8.32 16.17 -0.94
C ALA A 372 -8.61 16.19 -2.45
N ASN A 373 -9.87 16.34 -2.85
CA ASN A 373 -10.25 16.51 -4.26
C ASN A 373 -9.87 17.88 -4.84
N ALA A 374 -9.79 18.92 -4.01
CA ALA A 374 -9.44 20.28 -4.44
C ALA A 374 -7.93 20.52 -4.52
N ASN A 375 -7.11 19.76 -3.77
CA ASN A 375 -5.65 19.83 -3.80
C ASN A 375 -5.00 18.76 -4.69
N ALA A 376 -5.80 17.91 -5.34
CA ALA A 376 -5.35 17.14 -6.48
C ALA A 376 -5.32 18.07 -7.69
N ASP A 377 -4.30 18.94 -7.77
CA ASP A 377 -3.88 19.49 -9.05
C ASP A 377 -3.46 18.27 -9.89
N GLU A 378 -4.37 17.81 -10.76
CA GLU A 378 -3.99 16.97 -11.88
C GLU A 378 -2.84 17.70 -12.57
N PRO A 379 -1.65 17.09 -12.72
CA PRO A 379 -0.65 17.69 -13.59
C PRO A 379 -1.30 17.78 -14.97
N GLU A 380 -1.46 19.03 -15.45
CA GLU A 380 -1.87 19.30 -16.82
C GLU A 380 -1.06 18.36 -17.73
N PRO A 381 -1.70 17.55 -18.57
CA PRO A 381 -1.00 16.60 -19.40
C PRO A 381 -0.02 17.38 -20.27
N GLN A 382 1.28 17.26 -19.97
CA GLN A 382 2.33 17.69 -20.87
C GLN A 382 2.14 16.86 -22.15
N VAL A 383 1.58 17.50 -23.17
CA VAL A 383 1.48 16.93 -24.50
C VAL A 383 2.92 16.72 -25.00
N ALA A 384 3.43 15.52 -24.78
CA ALA A 384 4.64 15.07 -25.45
C ALA A 384 4.45 15.22 -26.97
N PRO A 385 5.47 15.68 -27.72
CA PRO A 385 5.34 15.80 -29.16
C PRO A 385 4.94 14.45 -29.73
N SER A 386 3.85 14.44 -30.50
CA SER A 386 3.23 13.23 -31.05
C SER A 386 4.24 12.43 -31.86
N ALA A 387 4.81 11.39 -31.26
CA ALA A 387 5.37 10.29 -32.02
C ALA A 387 4.18 9.59 -32.70
N GLU A 388 4.21 9.49 -34.02
CA GLU A 388 3.25 8.71 -34.81
C GLU A 388 3.30 7.24 -34.36
N VAL A 389 2.53 6.91 -33.33
CA VAL A 389 2.24 5.52 -32.99
C VAL A 389 1.28 5.02 -34.05
N LYS A 390 1.81 4.23 -35.00
CA LYS A 390 0.99 3.44 -35.91
C LYS A 390 0.23 2.39 -35.11
N VAL A 391 -0.92 2.79 -34.58
CA VAL A 391 -1.93 1.85 -34.08
C VAL A 391 -2.41 1.04 -35.28
N ARG A 392 -1.94 -0.20 -35.40
CA ARG A 392 -2.66 -1.19 -36.20
C ARG A 392 -3.99 -1.42 -35.49
N LYS A 393 -5.05 -0.76 -35.95
CA LYS A 393 -6.43 -1.20 -35.71
C LYS A 393 -6.51 -2.63 -36.24
N GLY A 394 -6.43 -3.61 -35.34
CA GLY A 394 -6.80 -4.98 -35.61
C GLY A 394 -8.27 -5.01 -36.00
N GLY A 395 -8.53 -4.87 -37.30
CA GLY A 395 -9.82 -5.16 -37.88
C GLY A 395 -10.13 -6.63 -37.61
N LEU A 396 -11.32 -6.88 -37.07
CA LEU A 396 -11.93 -8.19 -36.95
C LEU A 396 -11.74 -8.99 -38.25
N GLY A 397 -10.74 -9.88 -38.23
CA GLY A 397 -10.53 -10.87 -39.28
C GLY A 397 -11.75 -11.79 -39.30
N LYS A 398 -12.39 -11.90 -40.46
CA LYS A 398 -13.59 -12.71 -40.70
C LYS A 398 -13.34 -14.17 -40.31
N SER A 399 -13.74 -14.58 -39.11
CA SER A 399 -13.89 -15.98 -38.73
C SER A 399 -15.17 -16.53 -39.38
N SER A 400 -15.06 -17.30 -40.45
CA SER A 400 -16.20 -18.01 -41.02
C SER A 400 -16.47 -19.28 -40.20
N CYS A 401 -17.23 -19.16 -39.12
CA CYS A 401 -17.80 -20.33 -38.45
C CYS A 401 -19.10 -20.70 -39.19
N ALA A 402 -19.15 -21.87 -39.80
CA ALA A 402 -20.36 -22.41 -40.41
C ALA A 402 -21.07 -23.34 -39.41
N THR A 403 -22.36 -23.10 -39.19
CA THR A 403 -23.21 -23.95 -38.35
C THR A 403 -23.81 -25.05 -39.22
N LEU A 404 -23.47 -26.31 -38.95
CA LEU A 404 -24.14 -27.48 -39.54
C LEU A 404 -24.82 -28.23 -38.39
N GLY A 405 -26.11 -28.00 -38.23
CA GLY A 405 -26.91 -28.58 -37.14
C GLY A 405 -26.46 -28.12 -35.74
N SER A 406 -26.50 -29.02 -34.76
CA SER A 406 -26.29 -28.72 -33.33
C SER A 406 -24.83 -28.64 -32.88
N SER A 407 -23.85 -28.52 -33.79
CA SER A 407 -22.45 -28.31 -33.40
C SER A 407 -21.80 -27.20 -34.23
N LYS A 408 -21.04 -26.31 -33.54
CA LYS A 408 -20.15 -25.33 -34.16
C LYS A 408 -18.73 -25.89 -34.19
N ARG A 409 -18.13 -25.95 -35.38
CA ARG A 409 -16.67 -26.10 -35.54
C ARG A 409 -16.13 -24.86 -36.21
N CYS A 410 -15.13 -24.24 -35.59
CA CYS A 410 -14.35 -23.17 -36.19
C CYS A 410 -12.95 -23.74 -36.48
N SER A 411 -12.44 -23.61 -37.70
CA SER A 411 -11.05 -23.91 -38.01
C SER A 411 -10.24 -22.62 -38.05
N VAL A 412 -9.06 -22.65 -37.42
CA VAL A 412 -8.04 -21.62 -37.57
C VAL A 412 -7.09 -22.13 -38.65
N GLY A 413 -7.21 -21.60 -39.86
CA GLY A 413 -6.34 -21.99 -40.97
C GLY A 413 -4.96 -21.36 -40.83
N GLY A 414 -3.94 -22.20 -40.76
CA GLY A 414 -2.54 -21.80 -40.95
C GLY A 414 -2.19 -21.67 -42.43
N ASN A 415 -1.57 -20.54 -42.78
CA ASN A 415 -0.26 -20.43 -43.42
C ASN A 415 0.14 -18.96 -43.49
#